data_AF-A0A7J6UKC9-F1
#
_entry.id   AF-A0A7J6UKC9-F1
#
_cell.length_a   1.000
_cell.length_b   1.000
_cell.length_c   1.000
_cell.angle_alpha   90.00
_cell.angle_beta   90.00
_cell.angle_gamma   90.00
#
_symmetry.space_group_name_H-M   'P 1'
#
loop_
_entity.id
_entity.type
_entity.pdbx_description
1 polymer ?
#
loop_
_entity_poly.entity_id
_entity_poly.type
_entity_poly.pdbx_seq_one_letter_code
_entity_poly.pdbx_strand_id
1 'polypeptide(L)'
;VLMCRQARVDGTDEYMDVTGRKQCTISWGPVPSILSVKDRTNDETTDSDMRTLADAGFEAFEGQGMTSGVWIKDGAIHIVRSSLVMRERGLWSGSWLAEYVVRTSSGGSGWTVTGSLKIRTHFWEDSNVQSTFTRRMPESVTTDGNPVAREVVRIVLDFENKCHASLDGLVDTSCRPACKALRRRQPMNGLKFDWNVHRQTLSRDLTDNTAQLVDAKPARWQ
;
A
#
# COMPACT_ATOMS: atom_id res chain seq x y z
N VAL A 1 -21.26 -0.61 -4.77
CA VAL A 1 -20.73 -1.73 -5.58
C VAL A 1 -19.27 -1.50 -5.88
N LEU A 2 -18.40 -2.44 -5.50
CA LEU A 2 -17.01 -2.46 -5.95
C LEU A 2 -16.91 -3.26 -7.25
N MET A 3 -16.31 -2.66 -8.28
CA MET A 3 -16.08 -3.32 -9.56
C MET A 3 -14.73 -4.02 -9.50
N CYS A 4 -14.75 -5.31 -9.16
CA CYS A 4 -13.56 -6.14 -9.08
C CYS A 4 -13.73 -7.44 -9.87
N ARG A 5 -12.62 -8.14 -10.15
CA ARG A 5 -12.63 -9.41 -10.89
C ARG A 5 -13.45 -10.49 -10.16
N GLN A 6 -13.45 -10.45 -8.84
CA GLN A 6 -14.18 -11.36 -7.96
C GLN A 6 -15.69 -11.09 -7.99
N ALA A 7 -16.09 -9.85 -8.27
CA ALA A 7 -17.49 -9.47 -8.47
C ALA A 7 -18.01 -9.80 -9.87
N ARG A 8 -17.14 -10.05 -10.85
CA ARG A 8 -17.55 -10.26 -12.24
C ARG A 8 -18.17 -11.65 -12.41
N VAL A 9 -19.36 -11.69 -13.01
CA VAL A 9 -19.99 -12.95 -13.44
C VAL A 9 -19.19 -13.51 -14.61
N ASP A 10 -18.83 -14.80 -14.54
CA ASP A 10 -17.92 -15.39 -15.53
C ASP A 10 -18.52 -15.33 -16.94
N GLY A 11 -17.74 -14.76 -17.87
CA GLY A 11 -18.12 -14.65 -19.29
C GLY A 11 -19.04 -13.47 -19.65
N THR A 12 -19.43 -12.60 -18.70
CA THR A 12 -20.25 -11.41 -18.99
C THR A 12 -19.62 -10.12 -18.43
N ASP A 13 -20.14 -8.95 -18.84
CA ASP A 13 -19.80 -7.63 -18.27
C ASP A 13 -20.74 -7.22 -17.12
N GLU A 14 -21.25 -8.22 -16.42
CA GLU A 14 -22.13 -8.04 -15.27
C GLU A 14 -21.33 -8.22 -13.97
N TYR A 15 -21.58 -7.35 -13.01
CA TYR A 15 -20.92 -7.29 -11.73
C TYR A 15 -21.93 -7.51 -10.61
N MET A 16 -21.56 -8.38 -9.66
CA MET A 16 -22.35 -8.74 -8.50
C MET A 16 -22.13 -7.74 -7.36
N ASP A 17 -23.23 -7.16 -6.90
CA ASP A 17 -23.27 -6.41 -5.65
C ASP A 17 -23.69 -7.35 -4.51
N VAL A 18 -22.73 -7.68 -3.64
CA VAL A 18 -22.92 -8.58 -2.49
C VAL A 18 -23.92 -7.97 -1.51
N THR A 19 -23.80 -6.67 -1.29
CA THR A 19 -24.65 -5.89 -0.37
C THR A 19 -26.11 -5.80 -0.80
N GLY A 20 -26.35 -5.76 -2.11
CA GLY A 20 -27.65 -5.42 -2.67
C GLY A 20 -28.48 -6.60 -3.17
N ARG A 21 -27.92 -7.83 -3.21
CA ARG A 21 -28.46 -8.96 -4.01
C ARG A 21 -28.79 -8.54 -5.44
N LYS A 22 -28.02 -7.60 -5.96
CA LYS A 22 -28.26 -6.94 -7.24
C LYS A 22 -27.13 -7.25 -8.19
N GLN A 23 -27.47 -7.48 -9.43
CA GLN A 23 -26.55 -7.66 -10.53
C GLN A 23 -26.60 -6.41 -11.39
N CYS A 24 -25.46 -5.78 -11.63
CA CYS A 24 -25.36 -4.57 -12.42
C CYS A 24 -24.56 -4.81 -13.71
N THR A 25 -25.08 -4.35 -14.83
CA THR A 25 -24.35 -4.33 -16.12
C THR A 25 -23.69 -2.97 -16.27
N ILE A 26 -22.43 -2.94 -16.69
CA ILE A 26 -21.66 -1.69 -16.82
C ILE A 26 -21.31 -1.44 -18.28
N SER A 27 -21.44 -0.18 -18.70
CA SER A 27 -20.84 0.30 -19.93
C SER A 27 -19.42 0.78 -19.65
N TRP A 28 -18.43 0.13 -20.26
CA TRP A 28 -17.02 0.53 -20.19
C TRP A 28 -16.72 1.58 -21.27
N GLY A 29 -17.24 2.79 -21.08
CA GLY A 29 -16.92 3.96 -21.89
C GLY A 29 -15.89 4.90 -21.23
N PRO A 30 -15.63 6.08 -21.82
CA PRO A 30 -14.77 7.10 -21.22
C PRO A 30 -15.18 7.51 -19.79
N VAL A 31 -16.49 7.48 -19.53
CA VAL A 31 -17.07 7.57 -18.19
C VAL A 31 -17.85 6.27 -17.97
N PRO A 32 -17.37 5.38 -17.09
CA PRO A 32 -18.09 4.16 -16.76
C PRO A 32 -19.45 4.50 -16.14
N SER A 33 -20.51 3.84 -16.62
CA SER A 33 -21.87 4.03 -16.13
C SER A 33 -22.60 2.70 -15.95
N ILE A 34 -23.51 2.66 -14.98
CA ILE A 34 -24.38 1.51 -14.74
C ILE A 34 -25.51 1.54 -15.78
N LEU A 35 -25.59 0.51 -16.62
CA LEU A 35 -26.60 0.37 -17.68
C LEU A 35 -27.91 -0.21 -17.16
N SER A 36 -27.81 -1.26 -16.35
CA SER A 36 -28.99 -1.93 -15.80
C SER A 36 -28.66 -2.53 -14.44
N VAL A 37 -29.69 -2.62 -13.59
CA VAL A 37 -29.63 -3.29 -12.30
C VAL A 37 -30.78 -4.28 -12.24
N LYS A 38 -30.48 -5.54 -11.96
CA LYS A 38 -31.45 -6.64 -11.83
C LYS A 38 -31.32 -7.25 -10.44
N ASP A 39 -32.44 -7.71 -9.89
CA ASP A 39 -32.42 -8.49 -8.65
C ASP A 39 -31.95 -9.93 -8.95
N ARG A 40 -31.16 -10.50 -8.03
CA ARG A 40 -30.59 -11.84 -8.17
C ARG A 40 -31.67 -12.91 -7.97
N THR A 41 -31.80 -13.83 -8.92
CA THR A 41 -32.73 -14.97 -8.86
C THR A 41 -32.06 -16.30 -8.49
N ASN A 42 -30.74 -16.45 -8.72
CA ASN A 42 -30.03 -17.71 -8.51
C ASN A 42 -29.06 -17.61 -7.31
N ASP A 43 -29.50 -18.18 -6.21
CA ASP A 43 -28.66 -18.51 -5.08
C ASP A 43 -27.81 -19.72 -5.47
N GLU A 44 -26.54 -19.51 -5.83
CA GLU A 44 -25.64 -20.63 -6.04
C GLU A 44 -25.46 -21.34 -4.71
N THR A 45 -25.72 -22.63 -4.72
CA THR A 45 -25.75 -23.63 -3.66
C THR A 45 -24.37 -23.83 -2.98
N THR A 46 -23.80 -22.77 -2.44
CA THR A 46 -22.55 -22.79 -1.66
C THR A 46 -22.85 -22.40 -0.22
N ASP A 47 -22.42 -23.29 0.70
CA ASP A 47 -22.59 -23.32 2.17
C ASP A 47 -23.22 -22.08 2.82
N SER A 48 -24.37 -22.29 3.49
CA SER A 48 -25.03 -21.34 4.39
C SER A 48 -24.06 -20.71 5.40
N ASP A 49 -23.04 -21.47 5.79
CA ASP A 49 -22.09 -21.09 6.82
C ASP A 49 -21.06 -20.09 6.29
N MET A 50 -20.56 -20.28 5.06
CA MET A 50 -19.65 -19.32 4.40
C MET A 50 -20.35 -17.98 4.13
N ARG A 51 -21.64 -18.03 3.81
CA ARG A 51 -22.47 -16.84 3.57
C ARG A 51 -22.66 -16.05 4.86
N THR A 52 -23.03 -16.73 5.95
CA THR A 52 -23.19 -16.09 7.27
C THR A 52 -21.88 -15.45 7.74
N LEU A 53 -20.74 -16.10 7.49
CA LEU A 53 -19.41 -15.55 7.79
C LEU A 53 -19.08 -14.32 6.92
N ALA A 54 -19.43 -14.34 5.64
CA ALA A 54 -19.23 -13.23 4.72
C ALA A 54 -20.06 -12.00 5.12
N ASP A 55 -21.34 -12.20 5.46
CA ASP A 55 -22.25 -11.15 5.90
C ASP A 55 -21.80 -10.53 7.23
N ALA A 56 -21.45 -11.36 8.23
CA ALA A 56 -20.92 -10.88 9.50
C ALA A 56 -19.58 -10.13 9.37
N GLY A 57 -18.72 -10.58 8.46
CA GLY A 57 -17.47 -9.88 8.13
C GLY A 57 -17.72 -8.55 7.45
N PHE A 58 -18.69 -8.49 6.54
CA PHE A 58 -19.08 -7.27 5.84
C PHE A 58 -19.61 -6.21 6.81
N GLU A 59 -20.56 -6.56 7.69
CA GLU A 59 -21.09 -5.65 8.71
C GLU A 59 -19.98 -5.09 9.62
N ALA A 60 -18.99 -5.92 9.98
CA ALA A 60 -17.87 -5.48 10.79
C ALA A 60 -16.92 -4.49 10.07
N PHE A 61 -16.89 -4.54 8.74
CA PHE A 61 -16.14 -3.58 7.92
C PHE A 61 -16.95 -2.33 7.58
N GLU A 62 -18.28 -2.43 7.58
CA GLU A 62 -19.19 -1.31 7.36
C GLU A 62 -19.08 -0.30 8.51
N GLY A 63 -18.80 0.97 8.18
CA GLY A 63 -18.56 2.03 9.17
C GLY A 63 -17.10 2.47 9.33
N GLN A 64 -16.14 1.77 8.73
CA GLN A 64 -14.72 2.16 8.76
C GLN A 64 -14.30 3.14 7.65
N GLY A 65 -15.25 3.81 7.00
CA GLY A 65 -14.97 4.87 6.00
C GLY A 65 -14.38 4.40 4.67
N MET A 66 -14.25 3.09 4.44
CA MET A 66 -13.81 2.49 3.18
C MET A 66 -14.92 1.68 2.55
N THR A 67 -14.95 1.63 1.22
CA THR A 67 -15.85 0.71 0.51
C THR A 67 -15.27 -0.68 0.57
N SER A 68 -16.04 -1.63 1.08
CA SER A 68 -15.66 -3.05 1.15
C SER A 68 -16.65 -3.91 0.35
N GLY A 69 -16.25 -5.13 0.04
CA GLY A 69 -17.11 -6.14 -0.56
C GLY A 69 -16.55 -7.53 -0.31
N VAL A 70 -17.44 -8.51 -0.16
CA VAL A 70 -17.08 -9.89 0.19
C VAL A 70 -17.75 -10.86 -0.78
N TRP A 71 -16.99 -11.54 -1.62
CA TRP A 71 -17.53 -12.48 -2.62
C TRP A 71 -17.11 -13.90 -2.30
N ILE A 72 -18.00 -14.85 -2.59
CA ILE A 72 -17.65 -16.28 -2.53
C ILE A 72 -17.39 -16.72 -3.97
N LYS A 73 -16.16 -17.17 -4.25
CA LYS A 73 -15.77 -17.68 -5.56
C LYS A 73 -14.73 -18.78 -5.42
N ASP A 74 -14.87 -19.86 -6.20
CA ASP A 74 -13.96 -21.01 -6.22
C ASP A 74 -13.78 -21.67 -4.84
N GLY A 75 -14.86 -21.75 -4.04
CA GLY A 75 -14.82 -22.31 -2.69
C GLY A 75 -14.02 -21.50 -1.67
N ALA A 76 -13.69 -20.25 -1.99
CA ALA A 76 -12.97 -19.32 -1.12
C ALA A 76 -13.78 -18.01 -0.94
N ILE A 77 -13.57 -17.36 0.20
CA ILE A 77 -14.13 -16.04 0.48
C ILE A 77 -13.09 -15.00 0.08
N HIS A 78 -13.46 -14.09 -0.81
CA HIS A 78 -12.64 -12.99 -1.30
C HIS A 78 -13.14 -11.70 -0.69
N ILE A 79 -12.28 -10.99 0.02
CA ILE A 79 -12.57 -9.69 0.63
C ILE A 79 -11.78 -8.64 -0.13
N VAL A 80 -12.45 -7.64 -0.70
CA VAL A 80 -11.79 -6.48 -1.33
C VAL A 80 -12.21 -5.22 -0.61
N ARG A 81 -11.22 -4.42 -0.21
CA ARG A 81 -11.40 -3.11 0.41
C ARG A 81 -10.73 -2.08 -0.49
N SER A 82 -11.47 -1.05 -0.87
CA SER A 82 -10.98 0.01 -1.73
C SER A 82 -11.35 1.38 -1.18
N SER A 83 -10.40 2.30 -1.24
CA SER A 83 -10.64 3.71 -1.01
C SER A 83 -9.87 4.51 -2.04
N LEU A 84 -10.51 5.54 -2.58
CA LEU A 84 -9.93 6.49 -3.49
C LEU A 84 -10.29 7.88 -3.00
N VAL A 85 -9.26 8.69 -2.75
CA VAL A 85 -9.42 10.10 -2.45
C VAL A 85 -8.70 10.88 -3.54
N MET A 86 -9.41 11.81 -4.16
CA MET A 86 -8.86 12.74 -5.13
C MET A 86 -9.18 14.16 -4.69
N ARG A 87 -8.16 15.00 -4.64
CA ARG A 87 -8.27 16.42 -4.29
C ARG A 87 -7.68 17.23 -5.43
N GLU A 88 -8.54 17.62 -6.38
CA GLU A 88 -8.14 18.41 -7.55
C GLU A 88 -7.47 19.74 -7.17
N ARG A 89 -8.07 20.48 -6.24
CA ARG A 89 -7.50 21.75 -5.74
C ARG A 89 -6.18 21.59 -5.02
N GLY A 90 -5.95 20.42 -4.40
CA GLY A 90 -4.70 20.10 -3.72
C GLY A 90 -3.67 19.42 -4.63
N LEU A 91 -4.01 19.15 -5.89
CA LEU A 91 -3.15 18.50 -6.88
C LEU A 91 -2.58 17.15 -6.41
N TRP A 92 -3.42 16.35 -5.72
CA TRP A 92 -3.03 15.01 -5.27
C TRP A 92 -4.16 13.99 -5.30
N SER A 93 -3.79 12.73 -5.45
CA SER A 93 -4.67 11.58 -5.30
C SER A 93 -4.01 10.47 -4.49
N GLY A 94 -4.83 9.72 -3.78
CA GLY A 94 -4.44 8.57 -2.97
C GLY A 94 -5.42 7.43 -3.16
N SER A 95 -4.90 6.22 -3.36
CA SER A 95 -5.67 4.99 -3.52
C SER A 95 -5.15 3.95 -2.55
N TRP A 96 -6.09 3.34 -1.82
CA TRP A 96 -5.88 2.17 -0.99
C TRP A 96 -6.64 1.01 -1.61
N LEU A 97 -5.94 -0.07 -1.95
CA LEU A 97 -6.54 -1.29 -2.46
C LEU A 97 -6.00 -2.46 -1.66
N ALA A 98 -6.88 -3.14 -0.95
CA ALA A 98 -6.54 -4.35 -0.20
C ALA A 98 -7.40 -5.51 -0.69
N GLU A 99 -6.75 -6.64 -0.94
CA GLU A 99 -7.37 -7.87 -1.43
C GLU A 99 -6.95 -9.01 -0.50
N TYR A 100 -7.94 -9.71 0.05
CA TYR A 100 -7.73 -10.85 0.93
C TYR A 100 -8.53 -12.05 0.42
N VAL A 101 -7.96 -13.23 0.61
CA VAL A 101 -8.57 -14.51 0.27
C VAL A 101 -8.50 -15.41 1.49
N VAL A 102 -9.67 -15.88 1.89
CA VAL A 102 -9.88 -16.77 3.03
C VAL A 102 -10.28 -18.13 2.48
N ARG A 103 -9.51 -19.16 2.82
CA ARG A 103 -9.72 -20.55 2.38
C ARG A 103 -9.90 -21.45 3.59
N THR A 104 -10.63 -22.54 3.42
CA THR A 104 -10.59 -23.64 4.39
C THR A 104 -9.21 -24.29 4.35
N SER A 105 -8.64 -24.58 5.52
CA SER A 105 -7.34 -25.23 5.61
C SER A 105 -7.40 -26.67 5.12
N SER A 106 -6.31 -27.14 4.49
CA SER A 106 -6.14 -28.54 4.07
C SER A 106 -6.01 -29.45 5.30
N GLY A 107 -7.16 -29.82 5.88
CA GLY A 107 -7.24 -30.57 7.14
C GLY A 107 -8.58 -30.43 7.85
N GLY A 108 -9.41 -29.45 7.46
CA GLY A 108 -10.81 -29.33 7.91
C GLY A 108 -11.02 -28.65 9.27
N SER A 109 -9.95 -28.23 9.95
CA SER A 109 -10.00 -27.68 11.33
C SER A 109 -9.60 -26.20 11.43
N GLY A 110 -9.81 -25.41 10.37
CA GLY A 110 -9.44 -24.00 10.39
C GLY A 110 -9.50 -23.30 9.04
N TRP A 111 -9.22 -21.99 9.07
CA TRP A 111 -9.23 -21.08 7.94
C TRP A 111 -7.86 -20.46 7.73
N THR A 112 -7.46 -20.32 6.47
CA THR A 112 -6.22 -19.67 6.07
C THR A 112 -6.55 -18.33 5.43
N VAL A 113 -5.99 -17.24 5.96
CA VAL A 113 -6.10 -15.89 5.41
C VAL A 113 -4.80 -15.52 4.72
N THR A 114 -4.92 -15.13 3.45
CA THR A 114 -3.82 -14.60 2.63
C THR A 114 -4.28 -13.29 2.01
N GLY A 115 -3.36 -12.39 1.68
CA GLY A 115 -3.77 -11.14 1.04
C GLY A 115 -2.63 -10.23 0.66
N SER A 116 -2.99 -9.10 0.09
CA SER A 116 -2.07 -8.03 -0.26
C SER A 116 -2.71 -6.67 -0.13
N LEU A 117 -1.89 -5.70 0.26
CA LEU A 117 -2.24 -4.30 0.34
C LEU A 117 -1.39 -3.53 -0.66
N LYS A 118 -2.04 -2.66 -1.43
CA LYS A 118 -1.41 -1.73 -2.37
C LYS A 118 -1.91 -0.31 -2.09
N ILE A 119 -0.98 0.57 -1.80
CA ILE A 119 -1.23 2.00 -1.64
C ILE A 119 -0.55 2.72 -2.80
N ARG A 120 -1.28 3.60 -3.47
CA ARG A 120 -0.75 4.47 -4.51
C ARG A 120 -1.02 5.91 -4.16
N THR A 121 -0.01 6.76 -4.28
CA THR A 121 -0.17 8.20 -4.18
C THR A 121 0.42 8.86 -5.41
N HIS A 122 -0.24 9.92 -5.85
CA HIS A 122 0.20 10.75 -6.96
C HIS A 122 0.03 12.20 -6.55
N PHE A 123 1.12 12.94 -6.60
CA PHE A 123 1.18 14.36 -6.27
C PHE A 123 1.78 15.09 -7.47
N TRP A 124 1.12 16.18 -7.90
CA TRP A 124 1.50 16.87 -9.13
C TRP A 124 1.53 18.41 -9.03
N GLU A 125 1.82 18.96 -7.86
CA GLU A 125 2.14 20.37 -7.71
C GLU A 125 3.61 20.61 -8.11
N ASP A 126 3.83 21.43 -9.13
CA ASP A 126 5.15 21.82 -9.68
C ASP A 126 6.08 20.69 -10.14
N SER A 127 5.63 19.42 -10.10
CA SER A 127 6.37 18.24 -10.56
C SER A 127 5.41 17.05 -10.72
N ASN A 128 5.91 15.85 -10.98
CA ASN A 128 5.13 14.60 -11.01
C ASN A 128 5.78 13.57 -10.09
N VAL A 129 5.25 13.44 -8.87
CA VAL A 129 5.76 12.50 -7.86
C VAL A 129 4.73 11.41 -7.61
N GLN A 130 5.16 10.16 -7.80
CA GLN A 130 4.32 8.98 -7.60
C GLN A 130 4.98 8.04 -6.60
N SER A 131 4.18 7.45 -5.72
CA SER A 131 4.61 6.38 -4.82
C SER A 131 3.67 5.20 -4.95
N THR A 132 4.26 4.00 -4.99
CA THR A 132 3.52 2.74 -4.89
C THR A 132 4.13 1.93 -3.76
N PHE A 133 3.33 1.68 -2.73
CA PHE A 133 3.67 0.78 -1.65
C PHE A 133 2.86 -0.50 -1.81
N THR A 134 3.51 -1.65 -1.75
CA THR A 134 2.84 -2.95 -1.83
C THR A 134 3.38 -3.85 -0.76
N ARG A 135 2.48 -4.48 0.00
CA ARG A 135 2.84 -5.41 1.06
C ARG A 135 1.94 -6.62 0.99
N ARG A 136 2.55 -7.81 1.00
CA ARG A 136 1.82 -9.07 1.08
C ARG A 136 1.65 -9.45 2.55
N MET A 137 0.46 -9.93 2.87
CA MET A 137 0.16 -10.48 4.19
C MET A 137 0.79 -11.87 4.30
N PRO A 138 1.56 -12.17 5.36
CA PRO A 138 2.00 -13.52 5.63
C PRO A 138 0.77 -14.42 5.87
N GLU A 139 0.86 -15.69 5.49
CA GLU A 139 -0.21 -16.64 5.71
C GLU A 139 -0.52 -16.74 7.21
N SER A 140 -1.78 -16.51 7.56
CA SER A 140 -2.26 -16.64 8.94
C SER A 140 -3.34 -17.70 9.00
N VAL A 141 -3.23 -18.63 9.95
CA VAL A 141 -4.20 -19.68 10.20
C VAL A 141 -5.04 -19.31 11.41
N THR A 142 -6.36 -19.41 11.28
CA THR A 142 -7.34 -19.29 12.36
C THR A 142 -8.03 -20.63 12.59
N THR A 143 -8.04 -21.10 13.83
CA THR A 143 -8.67 -22.39 14.22
C THR A 143 -10.08 -22.19 14.77
N ASP A 144 -10.96 -23.09 14.33
CA ASP A 144 -12.32 -23.46 14.77
C ASP A 144 -13.10 -22.57 15.77
N GLY A 145 -14.31 -22.19 15.34
CA GLY A 145 -15.38 -21.71 16.21
C GLY A 145 -16.05 -20.42 15.71
N ASN A 146 -17.37 -20.34 15.82
CA ASN A 146 -18.16 -19.12 15.60
C ASN A 146 -17.79 -18.11 16.71
N PRO A 147 -16.69 -17.33 16.52
CA PRO A 147 -16.75 -16.15 15.67
C PRO A 147 -15.57 -16.01 14.67
N VAL A 148 -15.32 -17.00 13.81
CA VAL A 148 -14.29 -16.96 12.74
C VAL A 148 -14.29 -15.62 11.97
N ALA A 149 -15.47 -15.09 11.59
CA ALA A 149 -15.56 -13.83 10.83
C ALA A 149 -14.93 -12.64 11.57
N ARG A 150 -15.17 -12.52 12.89
CA ARG A 150 -14.60 -11.43 13.70
C ARG A 150 -13.09 -11.55 13.83
N GLU A 151 -12.60 -12.78 13.93
CA GLU A 151 -11.17 -13.03 14.03
C GLU A 151 -10.46 -12.74 12.70
N VAL A 152 -11.06 -13.13 11.57
CA VAL A 152 -10.57 -12.76 10.23
C VAL A 152 -10.52 -11.24 10.07
N VAL A 153 -11.58 -10.53 10.46
CA VAL A 153 -11.63 -9.07 10.45
C VAL A 153 -10.52 -8.48 11.31
N ARG A 154 -10.33 -8.99 12.54
CA ARG A 154 -9.28 -8.52 13.46
C ARG A 154 -7.88 -8.68 12.85
N ILE A 155 -7.60 -9.83 12.25
CA ILE A 155 -6.32 -10.12 11.59
C ILE A 155 -6.07 -9.16 10.42
N VAL A 156 -7.09 -8.96 9.57
CA VAL A 156 -7.02 -8.04 8.43
C VAL A 156 -6.73 -6.60 8.92
N LEU A 157 -7.46 -6.12 9.92
CA LEU A 157 -7.29 -4.76 10.45
C LEU A 157 -5.94 -4.58 11.14
N ASP A 158 -5.47 -5.57 11.90
CA ASP A 158 -4.15 -5.54 12.51
C ASP A 158 -3.03 -5.49 11.45
N PHE A 159 -3.19 -6.26 10.35
CA PHE A 159 -2.28 -6.17 9.21
C PHE A 159 -2.30 -4.79 8.53
N GLU A 160 -3.49 -4.22 8.28
CA GLU A 160 -3.64 -2.87 7.70
C GLU A 160 -3.00 -1.80 8.59
N ASN A 161 -3.23 -1.85 9.91
CA ASN A 161 -2.64 -0.94 10.87
C ASN A 161 -1.11 -1.05 10.94
N LYS A 162 -0.57 -2.28 10.93
CA LYS A 162 0.89 -2.51 10.84
C LYS A 162 1.49 -1.97 9.54
N CYS A 163 0.76 -2.09 8.43
CA CYS A 163 1.19 -1.52 7.15
C CYS A 163 1.20 0.01 7.20
N HIS A 164 0.17 0.62 7.79
CA HIS A 164 0.09 2.07 7.96
C HIS A 164 1.24 2.60 8.82
N ALA A 165 1.45 2.04 10.01
CA ALA A 165 2.56 2.43 10.89
C ALA A 165 3.95 2.24 10.22
N SER A 166 4.10 1.17 9.42
CA SER A 166 5.32 0.94 8.66
C SER A 166 5.54 1.97 7.55
N LEU A 167 4.47 2.48 6.94
CA LEU A 167 4.54 3.52 5.91
C LEU A 167 4.95 4.86 6.54
N ASP A 168 4.40 5.20 7.72
CA ASP A 168 4.73 6.42 8.45
C ASP A 168 6.23 6.48 8.79
N GLY A 169 6.81 5.35 9.25
CA GLY A 169 8.24 5.25 9.56
C GLY A 169 9.16 5.13 8.33
N LEU A 170 8.62 4.85 7.13
CA LEU A 170 9.42 4.57 5.93
C LEU A 170 10.24 5.78 5.48
N VAL A 171 9.65 6.98 5.59
CA VAL A 171 10.28 8.23 5.14
C VAL A 171 11.56 8.50 5.91
N ASP A 172 11.54 8.34 7.23
CA ASP A 172 12.70 8.62 8.07
C ASP A 172 13.72 7.49 8.08
N THR A 173 13.26 6.23 8.03
CA THR A 173 14.13 5.06 8.12
C THR A 173 14.88 4.78 6.82
N SER A 174 14.24 4.98 5.67
CA SER A 174 14.79 4.57 4.36
C SER A 174 14.94 5.73 3.39
N CYS A 175 13.89 6.52 3.17
CA CYS A 175 13.90 7.55 2.13
C CYS A 175 14.90 8.67 2.45
N ARG A 176 14.89 9.21 3.68
CA ARG A 176 15.76 10.32 4.09
C ARG A 176 17.26 9.94 4.04
N PRO A 177 17.72 8.80 4.59
CA PRO A 177 19.10 8.38 4.43
C PRO A 177 19.51 8.14 2.98
N ALA A 178 18.65 7.49 2.17
CA ALA A 178 18.93 7.24 0.76
C ALA A 178 19.08 8.55 -0.04
N CYS A 179 18.18 9.50 0.14
CA CYS A 179 18.30 10.83 -0.49
C CYS A 179 19.57 11.56 -0.04
N LYS A 180 19.94 11.46 1.24
CA LYS A 180 21.17 12.08 1.77
C LYS A 180 22.43 11.44 1.19
N ALA A 181 22.41 10.13 0.94
CA ALA A 181 23.51 9.40 0.29
C ALA A 181 23.68 9.81 -1.17
N LEU A 182 22.58 10.04 -1.90
CA LEU A 182 22.61 10.54 -3.28
C LEU A 182 23.12 11.98 -3.35
N ARG A 183 22.59 12.87 -2.52
CA ARG A 183 23.02 14.26 -2.46
C ARG A 183 22.89 14.79 -1.05
N ARG A 184 24.02 15.22 -0.49
CA ARG A 184 24.03 15.92 0.79
C ARG A 184 23.43 17.31 0.63
N ARG A 185 22.69 17.75 1.66
CA ARG A 185 22.21 19.14 1.74
C ARG A 185 23.36 20.15 1.77
N GLN A 186 24.46 19.79 2.43
CA GLN A 186 25.68 20.58 2.52
C GLN A 186 26.92 19.70 2.32
N PRO A 187 28.03 20.27 1.82
CA PRO A 187 29.33 19.63 1.83
C PRO A 187 29.74 19.16 3.24
N MET A 188 30.73 18.27 3.32
CA MET A 188 31.15 17.65 4.59
C MET A 188 31.58 18.66 5.66
N ASN A 189 32.13 19.80 5.25
CA ASN A 189 32.56 20.89 6.13
C ASN A 189 31.40 21.78 6.64
N GLY A 190 30.15 21.52 6.22
CA GLY A 190 28.98 22.32 6.62
C GLY A 190 28.90 23.73 6.01
N LEU A 191 29.87 24.10 5.15
CA LEU A 191 29.93 25.41 4.51
C LEU A 191 29.40 25.32 3.08
N LYS A 192 28.80 26.41 2.58
CA LYS A 192 28.50 26.51 1.15
C LYS A 192 29.81 26.43 0.36
N PHE A 193 29.75 25.82 -0.81
CA PHE A 193 30.90 25.76 -1.70
C PHE A 193 31.29 27.19 -2.13
N ASP A 194 32.54 27.57 -1.90
CA ASP A 194 33.09 28.82 -2.39
C ASP A 194 33.45 28.63 -3.86
N TRP A 195 32.86 29.41 -4.77
CA TRP A 195 33.13 29.30 -6.21
C TRP A 195 34.41 30.06 -6.63
N ASN A 196 35.07 30.80 -5.75
CA ASN A 196 36.29 31.53 -6.08
C ASN A 196 37.50 30.59 -6.20
N VAL A 197 37.86 30.26 -7.43
CA VAL A 197 38.97 29.36 -7.77
C VAL A 197 40.30 29.83 -7.17
N HIS A 198 40.59 31.14 -7.19
CA HIS A 198 41.85 31.67 -6.67
C HIS A 198 42.00 31.43 -5.17
N ARG A 199 40.91 31.55 -4.42
CA ARG A 199 40.92 31.28 -2.97
C ARG A 199 41.17 29.80 -2.69
N GLN A 200 40.62 28.91 -3.52
CA GLN A 200 40.86 27.47 -3.40
C GLN A 200 42.30 27.11 -3.72
N THR A 201 42.87 27.67 -4.80
CA THR A 201 44.27 27.46 -5.16
C THR A 201 45.20 27.95 -4.05
N LEU A 202 45.00 29.18 -3.56
CA LEU A 202 45.80 29.72 -2.45
C LEU A 202 45.68 28.86 -1.18
N SER A 203 44.48 28.42 -0.84
CA SER A 203 44.29 27.55 0.32
C SER A 203 45.00 26.21 0.16
N ARG A 204 45.02 25.62 -1.05
CA ARG A 204 45.74 24.38 -1.35
C ARG A 204 47.25 24.59 -1.25
N ASP A 205 47.77 25.63 -1.88
CA ASP A 205 49.20 25.93 -1.91
C ASP A 205 49.73 26.22 -0.48
N LEU A 206 48.91 26.84 0.38
CA LEU A 206 49.24 27.04 1.80
C LEU A 206 49.27 25.72 2.59
N THR A 207 48.34 24.79 2.33
CA THR A 207 48.35 23.47 2.99
C THR A 207 49.50 22.59 2.52
N ASP A 208 49.87 22.66 1.24
CA ASP A 208 50.99 21.88 0.69
C ASP A 208 52.33 22.39 1.25
N ASN A 209 52.51 23.71 1.35
CA ASN A 209 53.72 24.31 1.94
C ASN A 209 53.85 24.02 3.44
N THR A 210 52.76 23.99 4.20
CA THR A 210 52.82 23.65 5.63
C THR A 210 53.15 22.17 5.87
N ALA A 211 52.67 21.25 5.02
CA ALA A 211 53.07 19.84 5.08
C ALA A 211 54.58 19.66 4.80
N GLN A 212 55.15 20.40 3.84
CA GLN A 212 56.58 20.35 3.53
C GLN A 212 57.46 20.87 4.67
N LEU A 213 56.98 21.87 5.43
CA LEU A 213 57.72 22.44 6.56
C LEU A 213 57.72 21.52 7.80
N VAL A 214 56.70 20.69 7.99
CA VAL A 214 56.64 19.72 9.10
C VAL A 214 57.57 18.52 8.85
N ASP A 215 57.81 18.15 7.58
CA ASP A 215 58.73 17.08 7.19
C ASP A 215 60.21 17.53 7.12
N ALA A 216 60.47 18.83 7.23
CA ALA A 216 61.82 19.36 7.32
C ALA A 216 62.42 19.04 8.70
N LYS A 217 63.19 17.95 8.80
CA LYS A 217 63.95 17.60 10.01
C LYS A 217 64.75 18.82 10.52
N PRO A 218 64.72 19.13 11.83
CA PRO A 218 65.49 20.24 12.36
C PRO A 218 66.97 19.99 12.06
N ALA A 219 67.60 20.98 11.41
CA ALA A 219 69.03 20.95 11.13
C ALA A 219 69.78 20.74 12.44
N ARG A 220 70.50 19.61 12.53
CA ARG A 220 71.32 19.26 13.68
C ARG A 220 72.53 20.19 13.65
N TRP A 221 72.54 21.19 14.53
CA TRP A 221 73.70 22.06 14.72
C TRP A 221 74.87 21.19 15.19
N GLN A 222 75.95 21.15 14.38
CA GLN A 222 77.23 20.50 14.71
C GLN A 222 78.13 21.46 15.48
#